data_AF-A0A0D0ARJ4-F1
#
_entry.id   AF-A0A0D0ARJ4-F1
#
_cell.length_a   1.000
_cell.length_b   1.000
_cell.length_c   1.000
_cell.angle_alpha   90.00
_cell.angle_beta   90.00
_cell.angle_gamma   90.00
#
_symmetry.space_group_name_H-M   'P 1'
#
loop_
_entity.id
_entity.type
_entity.pdbx_description
1 polymer ?
#
loop_
_entity_poly.entity_id
_entity_poly.type
_entity_poly.pdbx_seq_one_letter_code
_entity_poly.pdbx_strand_id
1 'polypeptide(L)'
;MESPWEEDPRADYAPQADWAKLSNEFTNSGYREGIIAGKESALQEGFDAGFALVGVPIGRDLGSMRGAISAITSFLSSKSQEDSTALTMAREISSSLAGVRFSDIAPVDQEAEQHAREHLDASDDPVGQSEELSQKREMEGLEDMLQRLTAGAPSRPLQDRPTREDVIRLKEGILALSGQLGLEITP
;
A
#
# COMPACT_ATOMS: atom_id res chain seq x y z
N MET A 1 35.55 -70.21 -2.05
CA MET A 1 35.53 -68.89 -2.70
C MET A 1 34.10 -68.41 -2.59
N GLU A 2 33.78 -67.67 -1.52
CA GLU A 2 32.45 -67.04 -1.37
C GLU A 2 32.28 -66.02 -2.47
N SER A 3 31.13 -66.05 -3.15
CA SER A 3 30.80 -65.07 -4.18
C SER A 3 30.72 -63.69 -3.52
N PRO A 4 31.41 -62.66 -4.02
CA PRO A 4 31.25 -61.27 -3.56
C PRO A 4 29.83 -60.70 -3.76
N TRP A 5 28.93 -61.51 -4.33
CA TRP A 5 27.53 -61.21 -4.63
C TRP A 5 26.59 -62.15 -3.86
N GLU A 6 26.89 -62.47 -2.60
CA GLU A 6 25.81 -62.86 -1.69
C GLU A 6 24.89 -61.62 -1.53
N GLU A 7 23.88 -61.55 -2.38
CA GLU A 7 22.78 -60.58 -2.31
C GLU A 7 22.14 -60.70 -0.92
N ASP A 8 22.47 -59.77 -0.02
CA ASP A 8 21.69 -59.57 1.20
C ASP A 8 20.26 -59.26 0.75
N PRO A 9 19.26 -60.13 1.04
CA PRO A 9 17.89 -59.90 0.61
C PRO A 9 17.31 -58.59 1.14
N ARG A 10 17.97 -57.93 2.12
CA ARG A 10 17.59 -56.63 2.67
C ARG A 10 18.09 -55.44 1.84
N ALA A 11 19.09 -55.64 0.98
CA ALA A 11 19.69 -54.59 0.14
C ALA A 11 18.77 -54.15 -1.00
N ASP A 12 17.83 -55.00 -1.45
CA ASP A 12 16.88 -54.64 -2.52
C ASP A 12 15.66 -53.85 -2.01
N TYR A 13 15.28 -54.02 -0.73
CA TYR A 13 14.11 -53.34 -0.16
C TYR A 13 14.41 -51.94 0.39
N ALA A 14 15.63 -51.69 0.86
CA ALA A 14 16.03 -50.36 1.37
C ALA A 14 16.01 -49.26 0.29
N PRO A 15 16.54 -49.47 -0.93
CA PRO A 15 16.45 -48.50 -2.02
C PRO A 15 15.01 -48.22 -2.38
N GLN A 16 14.15 -49.24 -2.47
CA GLN A 16 12.76 -49.08 -2.90
C GLN A 16 11.90 -48.30 -1.89
N ALA A 17 12.12 -48.53 -0.59
CA ALA A 17 11.48 -47.76 0.47
C ALA A 17 11.94 -46.28 0.47
N ASP A 18 13.23 -46.04 0.19
CA ASP A 18 13.78 -44.68 0.12
C ASP A 18 13.36 -43.96 -1.17
N TRP A 19 13.22 -44.67 -2.30
CA TRP A 19 12.61 -44.15 -3.53
C TRP A 19 11.15 -43.78 -3.33
N ALA A 20 10.38 -44.57 -2.59
CA ALA A 20 8.98 -44.28 -2.29
C ALA A 20 8.82 -43.04 -1.40
N LYS A 21 9.68 -42.88 -0.38
CA LYS A 21 9.72 -41.68 0.47
C LYS A 21 10.08 -40.45 -0.36
N LEU A 22 11.15 -40.53 -1.15
CA LEU A 22 11.62 -39.44 -2.01
C LEU A 22 10.53 -39.03 -3.01
N SER A 23 9.87 -39.99 -3.64
CA SER A 23 8.75 -39.74 -4.56
C SER A 23 7.57 -39.05 -3.87
N ASN A 24 7.24 -39.45 -2.64
CA ASN A 24 6.15 -38.84 -1.88
C ASN A 24 6.50 -37.41 -1.45
N GLU A 25 7.75 -37.16 -1.06
CA GLU A 25 8.26 -35.82 -0.76
C GLU A 25 8.21 -34.89 -1.99
N PHE A 26 8.68 -35.35 -3.15
CA PHE A 26 8.59 -34.56 -4.40
C PHE A 26 7.14 -34.31 -4.81
N THR A 27 6.25 -35.29 -4.64
CA THR A 27 4.81 -35.12 -4.97
C THR A 27 4.15 -34.11 -4.04
N ASN A 28 4.38 -34.21 -2.73
CA ASN A 28 3.82 -33.29 -1.74
C ASN A 28 4.41 -31.88 -1.87
N SER A 29 5.71 -31.79 -2.14
CA SER A 29 6.38 -30.51 -2.40
C SER A 29 5.84 -29.86 -3.67
N GLY A 30 5.78 -30.61 -4.77
CA GLY A 30 5.25 -30.10 -6.05
C GLY A 30 3.77 -29.72 -5.97
N TYR A 31 2.96 -30.44 -5.20
CA TYR A 31 1.56 -30.07 -4.97
C TYR A 31 1.43 -28.77 -4.15
N ARG A 32 2.21 -28.63 -3.07
CA ARG A 32 2.25 -27.38 -2.29
C ARG A 32 2.73 -26.21 -3.14
N GLU A 33 3.81 -26.40 -3.88
CA GLU A 33 4.37 -25.39 -4.78
C GLU A 33 3.38 -25.01 -5.87
N GLY A 34 2.68 -25.97 -6.46
CA GLY A 34 1.61 -25.71 -7.44
C GLY A 34 0.44 -24.90 -6.85
N ILE A 35 0.02 -25.18 -5.62
CA ILE A 35 -1.00 -24.38 -4.94
C ILE A 35 -0.49 -22.96 -4.66
N ILE A 36 0.73 -22.82 -4.17
CA ILE A 36 1.32 -21.52 -3.86
C ILE A 36 1.46 -20.70 -5.14
N ALA A 37 2.04 -21.27 -6.19
CA ALA A 37 2.20 -20.63 -7.48
C ALA A 37 0.85 -20.23 -8.11
N GLY A 38 -0.18 -21.08 -7.98
CA GLY A 38 -1.53 -20.75 -8.46
C GLY A 38 -2.16 -19.59 -7.69
N LYS A 39 -2.06 -19.59 -6.35
CA LYS A 39 -2.55 -18.50 -5.50
C LYS A 39 -1.80 -17.20 -5.76
N GLU A 40 -0.48 -17.28 -5.88
CA GLU A 40 0.38 -16.13 -6.15
C GLU A 40 0.09 -15.55 -7.54
N SER A 41 -0.06 -16.38 -8.57
CA SER A 41 -0.39 -15.92 -9.92
C SER A 41 -1.74 -15.18 -9.98
N ALA A 42 -2.76 -15.67 -9.27
CA ALA A 42 -4.06 -15.01 -9.20
C ALA A 42 -3.99 -13.69 -8.39
N LEU A 43 -3.21 -13.65 -7.31
CA LEU A 43 -3.02 -12.46 -6.48
C LEU A 43 -2.23 -11.36 -7.20
N GLN A 44 -1.19 -11.74 -7.93
CA GLN A 44 -0.30 -10.80 -8.64
C GLN A 44 -1.04 -10.04 -9.74
N GLU A 45 -1.91 -10.68 -10.50
CA GLU A 45 -2.71 -10.01 -11.54
C GLU A 45 -3.59 -8.90 -10.95
N GLY A 46 -4.26 -9.18 -9.82
CA GLY A 46 -5.07 -8.18 -9.11
C GLY A 46 -4.22 -7.03 -8.56
N PHE A 47 -3.04 -7.33 -8.01
CA PHE A 47 -2.11 -6.30 -7.55
C PHE A 47 -1.62 -5.41 -8.70
N ASP A 48 -1.18 -6.01 -9.80
CA ASP A 48 -0.64 -5.28 -10.97
C ASP A 48 -1.71 -4.36 -11.57
N ALA A 49 -2.95 -4.84 -11.67
CA ALA A 49 -4.09 -4.03 -12.11
C ALA A 49 -4.35 -2.86 -11.15
N GLY A 50 -4.44 -3.12 -9.84
CA GLY A 50 -4.65 -2.07 -8.83
C GLY A 50 -3.52 -1.04 -8.81
N PHE A 51 -2.27 -1.50 -8.92
CA PHE A 51 -1.10 -0.64 -8.99
C PHE A 51 -1.13 0.25 -10.24
N ALA A 52 -1.36 -0.31 -11.42
CA ALA A 52 -1.35 0.43 -12.67
C ALA A 52 -2.55 1.39 -12.82
N LEU A 53 -3.75 0.96 -12.43
CA LEU A 53 -4.99 1.70 -12.67
C LEU A 53 -5.30 2.72 -11.58
N VAL A 54 -4.91 2.46 -10.33
CA VAL A 54 -5.28 3.29 -9.18
C VAL A 54 -4.05 3.85 -8.48
N GLY A 55 -3.08 2.98 -8.13
CA GLY A 55 -1.89 3.34 -7.36
C GLY A 55 -1.03 4.41 -8.06
N VAL A 56 -0.60 4.11 -9.29
CA VAL A 56 0.30 4.96 -10.07
C VAL A 56 -0.32 6.33 -10.39
N PRO A 57 -1.56 6.43 -10.91
CA PRO A 57 -2.16 7.73 -11.23
C PRO A 57 -2.28 8.64 -10.00
N ILE A 58 -2.83 8.12 -8.90
CA ILE A 58 -3.02 8.89 -7.67
C ILE A 58 -1.67 9.27 -7.05
N GLY A 59 -0.72 8.33 -6.99
CA GLY A 59 0.60 8.57 -6.44
C GLY A 59 1.39 9.61 -7.24
N ARG A 60 1.32 9.56 -8.57
CA ARG A 60 1.96 10.53 -9.46
C ARG A 60 1.37 11.92 -9.30
N ASP A 61 0.05 12.03 -9.25
CA ASP A 61 -0.63 13.33 -9.10
C ASP A 61 -0.30 13.97 -7.74
N LEU A 62 -0.41 13.21 -6.64
CA LEU A 62 -0.01 13.71 -5.31
C LEU A 62 1.47 14.08 -5.23
N GLY A 63 2.35 13.27 -5.81
CA GLY A 63 3.78 13.55 -5.86
C GLY A 63 4.10 14.83 -6.61
N SER A 64 3.43 15.05 -7.75
CA SER A 64 3.60 16.25 -8.58
C SER A 64 3.13 17.51 -7.85
N MET A 65 1.97 17.44 -7.19
CA MET A 65 1.46 18.55 -6.36
C MET A 65 2.38 18.87 -5.18
N ARG A 66 2.88 17.86 -4.45
CA ARG A 66 3.84 18.04 -3.34
C ARG A 66 5.17 18.64 -3.83
N GLY A 67 5.66 18.20 -4.99
CA GLY A 67 6.85 18.77 -5.62
C GLY A 67 6.65 20.23 -6.02
N ALA A 68 5.53 20.54 -6.69
CA ALA A 68 5.20 21.89 -7.13
C ALA A 68 5.13 22.87 -5.96
N ILE A 69 4.39 22.53 -4.88
CA ILE A 69 4.26 23.42 -3.73
C ILE A 69 5.56 23.58 -2.95
N SER A 70 6.40 22.53 -2.89
CA SER A 70 7.73 22.60 -2.28
C SER A 70 8.66 23.54 -3.05
N ALA A 71 8.63 23.49 -4.39
CA ALA A 71 9.37 24.40 -5.25
C ALA A 71 8.89 25.85 -5.09
N ILE A 72 7.57 26.09 -5.08
CA ILE A 72 6.98 27.42 -4.84
C ILE A 72 7.39 27.97 -3.47
N THR A 73 7.28 27.15 -2.42
CA THR A 73 7.65 27.55 -1.05
C THR A 73 9.14 27.91 -0.96
N SER A 74 10.01 27.11 -1.59
CA SER A 74 11.44 27.35 -1.62
C SER A 74 11.80 28.62 -2.39
N PHE A 75 11.14 28.84 -3.53
CA PHE A 75 11.30 30.06 -4.34
C PHE A 75 10.89 31.32 -3.56
N LEU A 76 9.72 31.30 -2.91
CA LEU A 76 9.24 32.41 -2.09
C LEU A 76 10.15 32.68 -0.89
N SER A 77 10.61 31.62 -0.22
CA SER A 77 11.55 31.74 0.90
C SER A 77 12.89 32.34 0.47
N SER A 78 13.38 32.02 -0.74
CA SER A 78 14.65 32.54 -1.26
C SER A 78 14.62 34.03 -1.59
N LYS A 79 13.43 34.58 -1.89
CA LYS A 79 13.25 36.00 -2.22
C LYS A 79 13.12 36.91 -0.99
N SER A 80 13.39 36.39 0.21
CA SER A 80 13.20 37.10 1.50
C SER A 80 11.78 37.68 1.67
N GLN A 81 10.79 37.06 1.02
CA GLN A 81 9.37 37.37 1.20
C GLN A 81 8.82 36.58 2.40
N GLU A 82 9.49 36.63 3.55
CA GLU A 82 9.16 35.79 4.72
C GLU A 82 7.74 36.01 5.25
N ASP A 83 7.19 37.22 5.08
CA ASP A 83 5.83 37.62 5.50
C ASP A 83 4.84 37.80 4.34
N SER A 84 5.16 37.29 3.14
CA SER A 84 4.22 37.35 2.02
C SER A 84 3.02 36.46 2.27
N THR A 85 1.82 36.98 2.02
CA THR A 85 0.56 36.22 2.08
C THR A 85 0.63 34.96 1.19
N ALA A 86 1.35 35.03 0.08
CA ALA A 86 1.59 33.89 -0.81
C ALA A 86 2.44 32.78 -0.16
N LEU A 87 3.41 33.15 0.68
CA LEU A 87 4.28 32.19 1.36
C LEU A 87 3.53 31.47 2.49
N THR A 88 2.71 32.20 3.24
CA THR A 88 1.80 31.59 4.24
C THR A 88 0.81 30.63 3.57
N MET A 89 0.19 31.04 2.46
CA MET A 89 -0.72 30.19 1.69
C MET A 89 -0.02 28.94 1.14
N ALA A 90 1.20 29.07 0.63
CA ALA A 90 1.98 27.93 0.13
C ALA A 90 2.32 26.92 1.24
N ARG A 91 2.69 27.41 2.43
CA ARG A 91 2.93 26.56 3.62
C ARG A 91 1.66 25.85 4.09
N GLU A 92 0.52 26.53 4.07
CA GLU A 92 -0.77 25.94 4.44
C GLU A 92 -1.15 24.81 3.47
N ILE A 93 -1.08 25.05 2.16
CA ILE A 93 -1.33 24.02 1.13
C ILE A 93 -0.35 22.85 1.28
N SER A 94 0.93 23.13 1.54
CA SER A 94 1.93 22.07 1.77
C SER A 94 1.59 21.22 3.00
N SER A 95 1.11 21.84 4.08
CA SER A 95 0.68 21.13 5.29
C SER A 95 -0.55 20.27 5.02
N SER A 96 -1.55 20.82 4.32
CA SER A 96 -2.75 20.08 3.92
C SER A 96 -2.42 18.89 3.01
N LEU A 97 -1.51 19.05 2.04
CA LEU A 97 -1.08 17.95 1.16
C LEU A 97 -0.24 16.89 1.87
N ALA A 98 0.51 17.25 2.91
CA ALA A 98 1.19 16.28 3.77
C ALA A 98 0.18 15.46 4.60
N GLY A 99 -0.98 16.05 4.88
CA GLY A 99 -2.15 15.42 5.51
C GLY A 99 -2.76 14.27 4.72
N VAL A 100 -2.81 14.39 3.40
CA VAL A 100 -3.54 13.46 2.51
C VAL A 100 -2.85 12.10 2.44
N ARG A 101 -3.57 11.02 2.80
CA ARG A 101 -3.13 9.64 2.61
C ARG A 101 -3.77 9.02 1.38
N PHE A 102 -3.11 7.99 0.85
CA PHE A 102 -3.63 7.23 -0.29
C PHE A 102 -4.98 6.58 0.05
N SER A 103 -5.12 6.02 1.25
CA SER A 103 -6.36 5.38 1.74
C SER A 103 -7.56 6.31 1.77
N ASP A 104 -7.36 7.62 1.92
CA ASP A 104 -8.45 8.59 2.02
C ASP A 104 -9.01 8.99 0.65
N ILE A 105 -8.20 8.84 -0.40
CA ILE A 105 -8.53 9.28 -1.76
C ILE A 105 -8.61 8.13 -2.76
N ALA A 106 -8.15 6.94 -2.40
CA ALA A 106 -8.32 5.75 -3.23
C ALA A 106 -9.83 5.42 -3.33
N PRO A 107 -10.31 5.01 -4.51
CA PRO A 107 -11.69 4.58 -4.63
C PRO A 107 -11.85 3.27 -3.84
N VAL A 108 -13.00 3.12 -3.18
CA VAL A 108 -13.33 1.87 -2.51
C VAL A 108 -13.41 0.77 -3.55
N ASP A 109 -12.62 -0.29 -3.35
CA ASP A 109 -12.61 -1.46 -4.23
C ASP A 109 -13.83 -2.35 -3.90
N GLN A 110 -14.90 -2.16 -4.67
CA GLN A 110 -16.17 -2.87 -4.46
C GLN A 110 -16.05 -4.37 -4.72
N GLU A 111 -15.16 -4.79 -5.62
CA GLU A 111 -14.91 -6.20 -5.94
C GLU A 111 -14.16 -6.87 -4.79
N ALA A 112 -13.14 -6.20 -4.24
CA ALA A 112 -12.44 -6.68 -3.05
C ALA A 112 -13.34 -6.71 -1.80
N GLU A 113 -14.21 -5.71 -1.60
CA GLU A 113 -15.18 -5.71 -0.49
C GLU A 113 -16.20 -6.83 -0.61
N GLN A 114 -16.71 -7.06 -1.83
CA GLN A 114 -17.68 -8.12 -2.08
C GLN A 114 -17.03 -9.50 -1.91
N HIS A 115 -15.83 -9.71 -2.43
CA HIS A 115 -15.07 -10.95 -2.25
C HIS A 115 -14.74 -11.20 -0.77
N ALA A 116 -14.29 -10.18 -0.03
CA ALA A 116 -14.07 -10.28 1.41
C ALA A 116 -15.36 -10.66 2.15
N ARG A 117 -16.49 -10.08 1.75
CA ARG A 117 -17.81 -10.37 2.32
C ARG A 117 -18.29 -11.79 2.03
N GLU A 118 -18.04 -12.30 0.82
CA GLU A 118 -18.38 -13.67 0.43
C GLU A 118 -17.47 -14.71 1.13
N HIS A 119 -16.19 -14.37 1.35
CA HIS A 119 -15.27 -15.22 2.10
C HIS A 119 -15.51 -15.20 3.62
N LEU A 120 -16.00 -14.09 4.18
CA LEU A 120 -16.46 -13.99 5.57
C LEU A 120 -17.62 -14.96 5.86
N ASP A 121 -18.50 -15.19 4.88
CA ASP A 121 -19.61 -16.16 4.99
C ASP A 121 -19.16 -17.62 4.77
N ALA A 122 -17.98 -17.84 4.17
CA ALA A 122 -17.46 -19.16 3.80
C ALA A 122 -16.32 -19.70 4.69
N SER A 123 -15.72 -18.87 5.55
CA SER A 123 -14.60 -19.26 6.44
C SER A 123 -15.07 -19.72 7.83
N ASP A 124 -14.51 -20.82 8.34
CA ASP A 124 -14.83 -21.45 9.63
C ASP A 124 -14.22 -20.71 10.86
N ASP A 125 -13.53 -19.57 10.66
CA ASP A 125 -12.88 -18.80 11.74
C ASP A 125 -13.15 -17.27 11.63
N PRO A 126 -14.34 -16.82 12.04
CA PRO A 126 -14.71 -15.41 12.06
C PRO A 126 -13.96 -14.58 13.12
N VAL A 127 -13.25 -15.21 14.06
CA VAL A 127 -12.60 -14.52 15.18
C VAL A 127 -11.27 -13.91 14.74
N GLY A 128 -10.43 -14.64 13.99
CA GLY A 128 -9.13 -14.15 13.53
C GLY A 128 -9.20 -12.91 12.64
N GLN A 129 -10.21 -12.79 11.78
CA GLN A 129 -10.36 -11.63 10.89
C GLN A 129 -10.93 -10.39 11.61
N SER A 130 -11.75 -10.58 12.66
CA SER A 130 -12.20 -9.48 13.50
C SER A 130 -11.04 -8.81 14.23
N GLU A 131 -10.02 -9.59 14.59
CA GLU A 131 -8.79 -9.09 15.21
C GLU A 131 -7.91 -8.32 14.20
N GLU A 132 -7.79 -8.77 12.95
CA GLU A 132 -7.05 -8.03 11.92
C GLU A 132 -7.69 -6.67 11.59
N LEU A 133 -9.03 -6.63 11.48
CA LEU A 133 -9.75 -5.38 11.24
C LEU A 133 -9.67 -4.42 12.43
N SER A 134 -9.67 -4.93 13.67
CA SER A 134 -9.49 -4.08 14.85
C SER A 134 -8.07 -3.53 14.93
N GLN A 135 -7.06 -4.37 14.69
CA GLN A 135 -5.66 -3.94 14.64
C GLN A 135 -5.43 -2.88 13.56
N LYS A 136 -6.05 -3.02 12.38
CA LYS A 136 -5.98 -2.01 11.33
C LYS A 136 -6.56 -0.67 11.78
N ARG A 137 -7.72 -0.67 12.44
CA ARG A 137 -8.32 0.58 12.98
C ARG A 137 -7.47 1.20 14.09
N GLU A 138 -6.89 0.38 14.95
CA GLU A 138 -5.97 0.84 16.00
C GLU A 138 -4.72 1.49 15.39
N MET A 139 -4.12 0.85 14.37
CA MET A 139 -2.98 1.38 13.64
C MET A 139 -3.31 2.72 12.96
N GLU A 140 -4.45 2.82 12.28
CA GLU A 140 -4.92 4.09 11.68
C GLU A 140 -5.06 5.19 12.74
N GLY A 141 -5.61 4.86 13.91
CA GLY A 141 -5.75 5.81 15.02
C GLY A 141 -4.42 6.28 15.61
N LEU A 142 -3.41 5.39 15.67
CA LEU A 142 -2.06 5.75 16.10
C LEU A 142 -1.38 6.70 15.11
N GLU A 143 -1.56 6.47 13.80
CA GLU A 143 -1.04 7.36 12.76
C GLU A 143 -1.66 8.75 12.86
N ASP A 144 -2.98 8.85 13.11
CA ASP A 144 -3.67 10.12 13.31
C ASP A 144 -3.12 10.88 14.53
N MET A 145 -2.80 10.15 15.61
CA MET A 145 -2.19 10.72 16.80
C MET A 145 -0.77 11.22 16.54
N LEU A 146 0.06 10.45 15.82
CA LEU A 146 1.42 10.85 15.44
C LEU A 146 1.41 12.08 14.53
N GLN A 147 0.52 12.11 13.55
CA GLN A 147 0.40 13.23 12.63
C GLN A 147 0.06 14.53 13.36
N ARG A 148 -0.83 14.47 14.37
CA ARG A 148 -1.13 15.60 15.26
C ARG A 148 0.09 16.10 16.04
N LEU A 149 0.94 15.19 16.53
CA LEU A 149 2.17 15.55 17.24
C LEU A 149 3.20 16.21 16.31
N THR A 150 3.29 15.75 15.05
CA THR A 150 4.22 16.33 14.06
C THR A 150 3.77 17.70 13.54
N ALA A 151 2.46 17.96 13.46
CA ALA A 151 1.92 19.18 12.87
C ALA A 151 1.91 20.40 13.82
N GLY A 152 2.21 20.23 15.12
CA GLY A 152 2.31 21.32 16.09
C GLY A 152 1.04 22.18 16.29
N ALA A 153 -0.10 21.76 15.75
CA ALA A 153 -1.34 22.53 15.74
C ALA A 153 -2.22 22.20 16.96
N PRO A 154 -2.80 23.19 17.66
CA PRO A 154 -3.78 22.93 18.71
C PRO A 154 -5.03 22.30 18.12
N SER A 155 -5.71 21.48 18.92
CA SER A 155 -6.88 20.66 18.57
C SER A 155 -7.84 21.32 17.58
N ARG A 156 -7.64 21.09 16.28
CA ARG A 156 -8.71 21.28 15.30
C ARG A 156 -9.75 20.18 15.58
N PRO A 157 -11.05 20.49 15.63
CA PRO A 157 -12.08 19.45 15.75
C PRO A 157 -11.88 18.44 14.62
N LEU A 158 -12.37 17.21 14.81
CA LEU A 158 -12.36 16.11 13.84
C LEU A 158 -12.62 16.68 12.42
N GLN A 159 -11.57 17.06 11.70
CA GLN A 159 -11.73 17.54 10.33
C GLN A 159 -11.98 16.26 9.56
N ASP A 160 -13.08 16.22 8.82
CA ASP A 160 -13.39 15.10 7.93
C ASP A 160 -12.12 14.70 7.16
N ARG A 161 -11.89 13.39 7.07
CA ARG A 161 -10.73 12.84 6.35
C ARG A 161 -10.66 13.51 4.98
N PRO A 162 -9.45 13.92 4.53
CA PRO A 162 -9.30 14.67 3.30
C PRO A 162 -9.93 13.92 2.12
N THR A 163 -10.93 14.54 1.53
CA THR A 163 -11.70 13.97 0.42
C THR A 163 -11.01 14.22 -0.92
N ARG A 164 -11.43 13.52 -1.97
CA ARG A 164 -10.95 13.79 -3.34
C ARG A 164 -11.21 15.24 -3.76
N GLU A 165 -12.33 15.80 -3.34
CA GLU A 165 -12.71 17.18 -3.60
C GLU A 165 -11.77 18.18 -2.90
N ASP A 166 -11.23 17.82 -1.73
CA ASP A 166 -10.18 18.63 -1.08
C ASP A 166 -8.89 18.64 -1.92
N VAL A 167 -8.49 17.49 -2.47
CA VAL A 167 -7.30 17.40 -3.33
C VAL A 167 -7.46 18.22 -4.61
N ILE A 168 -8.64 18.20 -5.22
CA ILE A 168 -8.94 19.03 -6.40
C ILE A 168 -8.82 20.52 -6.06
N ARG A 169 -9.38 20.95 -4.92
CA ARG A 169 -9.26 22.34 -4.45
C ARG A 169 -7.81 22.74 -4.16
N LEU A 170 -7.01 21.84 -3.59
CA LEU A 170 -5.59 22.08 -3.37
C LEU A 170 -4.83 22.22 -4.69
N LYS A 171 -5.16 21.42 -5.71
CA LYS A 171 -4.59 21.53 -7.06
C LYS A 171 -4.90 22.89 -7.69
N GLU A 172 -6.16 23.33 -7.62
CA GLU A 172 -6.56 24.66 -8.11
C GLU A 172 -5.83 25.79 -7.37
N GLY A 173 -5.65 25.66 -6.05
CA GLY A 173 -4.89 26.60 -5.24
C GLY A 173 -3.42 26.71 -5.67
N ILE A 174 -2.78 25.59 -5.99
CA ILE A 174 -1.39 25.58 -6.52
C ILE A 174 -1.32 26.28 -7.86
N LEU A 175 -2.26 26.01 -8.78
CA LEU A 175 -2.30 26.64 -10.10
C LEU A 175 -2.50 28.16 -9.98
N ALA A 176 -3.38 28.60 -9.10
CA ALA A 176 -3.61 30.02 -8.84
C ALA A 176 -2.36 30.72 -8.29
N LEU A 177 -1.67 30.10 -7.32
CA LEU A 177 -0.40 30.62 -6.78
C LEU A 177 0.69 30.66 -7.85
N SER A 178 0.81 29.61 -8.67
CA SER A 178 1.78 29.55 -9.75
C SER A 178 1.55 30.67 -10.77
N GLY A 179 0.28 30.89 -11.15
CA GLY A 179 -0.13 31.97 -12.05
C GLY A 179 0.16 33.37 -11.50
N GLN A 180 -0.11 33.60 -10.21
CA GLN A 180 0.23 34.88 -9.55
C GLN A 180 1.73 35.17 -9.54
N LEU A 181 2.56 34.12 -9.47
CA LEU A 181 4.02 34.23 -9.44
C LEU A 181 4.67 34.21 -10.83
N GLY A 182 3.88 34.01 -11.90
CA GLY A 182 4.38 33.86 -13.26
C GLY A 182 5.25 32.60 -13.46
N LEU A 183 5.05 31.59 -12.62
CA LEU A 183 5.75 30.32 -12.71
C LEU A 183 4.90 29.37 -13.57
N GLU A 184 5.47 28.78 -14.62
CA GLU A 184 4.81 27.73 -15.42
C GLU A 184 5.05 26.34 -14.81
N ILE A 185 4.65 26.15 -13.54
CA ILE A 185 4.73 24.85 -12.88
C ILE A 185 3.38 24.15 -13.09
N THR A 186 3.38 23.04 -13.83
CA THR A 186 2.19 22.21 -14.05
C THR A 186 2.20 21.03 -13.09
N PRO A 187 1.28 20.96 -12.11
CA PRO A 187 1.11 19.82 -11.21
C PRO A 187 0.22 18.70 -11.79
#